data_AF-A0A0D6M1U1-F1
#
_entry.id   AF-A0A0D6M1U1-F1
#
_cell.length_a   1.000
_cell.length_b   1.000
_cell.length_c   1.000
_cell.angle_alpha   90.00
_cell.angle_beta   90.00
_cell.angle_gamma   90.00
#
_symmetry.space_group_name_H-M   'P 1'
#
loop_
_entity.id
_entity.type
_entity.pdbx_description
1 polymer ?
#
loop_
_entity_poly.entity_id
_entity_poly.type
_entity_poly.pdbx_seq_one_letter_code
_entity_poly.pdbx_strand_id
1 'polypeptide(L)'
;MALVNNMDVSVMRLKKRAARFQDHVDKVRQQREKATELLQGFDTVIEQLKQIRIPGPLLAYSRGQSDRASHSDLSLYAWISASDPQHSLQDLVEQVKEQITNFGQSDAMSTMHSIEKVVELSKDVNSREIKGINKRLTDLDHHLRRAEERDKAINAHTSKIVETPSHIDQSALEELISEHRYLMSQIYAELRELRVICNRFYASKVEVLGILRTRLNSWIVRVYDRLFHAHNEVLVFEEKFTGLKQRLNLVRQIKEAPMMYATAVSEVVRRRTFHKEFVAWHSLHVDKCTALSDEESQIRAQFSAKMEKHFLRVLFHGLFDALPMFYVKSLPKFDESLGPIDIDHLRELRAASFFKIYVFLP
;
A
#
# COMPACT_ATOMS: atom_id res chain seq x y z
N MET A 1 -11.20 14.69 -29.08
CA MET A 1 -10.09 13.71 -29.16
C MET A 1 -9.41 13.48 -27.81
N ALA A 2 -8.90 14.50 -27.12
CA ALA A 2 -8.23 14.33 -25.82
C ALA A 2 -9.09 13.61 -24.75
N LEU A 3 -10.38 13.97 -24.62
CA LEU A 3 -11.28 13.35 -23.64
C LEU A 3 -11.52 11.85 -23.88
N VAL A 4 -11.68 11.46 -25.15
CA VAL A 4 -11.87 10.04 -25.54
C VAL A 4 -10.59 9.24 -25.30
N ASN A 5 -9.43 9.82 -25.65
CA ASN A 5 -8.14 9.20 -25.37
C ASN A 5 -7.91 9.00 -23.85
N ASN A 6 -8.26 9.99 -23.03
CA ASN A 6 -8.19 9.87 -21.57
C ASN A 6 -9.12 8.77 -21.05
N MET A 7 -10.33 8.67 -21.60
CA MET A 7 -11.26 7.59 -21.27
C MET A 7 -10.68 6.22 -21.64
N ASP A 8 -10.10 6.07 -22.84
CA ASP A 8 -9.46 4.83 -23.29
C ASP A 8 -8.30 4.42 -22.37
N VAL A 9 -7.45 5.38 -21.97
CA VAL A 9 -6.37 5.13 -21.01
C VAL A 9 -6.92 4.66 -19.67
N SER A 10 -7.99 5.28 -19.16
CA SER A 10 -8.63 4.87 -17.91
C SER A 10 -9.26 3.48 -17.99
N VAL A 11 -9.94 3.16 -19.10
CA VAL A 11 -10.50 1.81 -19.35
C VAL A 11 -9.39 0.77 -19.44
N MET A 12 -8.27 1.08 -20.11
CA MET A 12 -7.11 0.20 -20.20
C MET A 12 -6.50 -0.07 -18.81
N ARG A 13 -6.39 0.96 -17.96
CA ARG A 13 -5.94 0.80 -16.57
C ARG A 13 -6.89 -0.09 -15.77
N LEU A 14 -8.21 0.10 -15.92
CA LEU A 14 -9.21 -0.74 -15.29
C LEU A 14 -9.08 -2.20 -15.70
N LYS A 15 -8.90 -2.49 -17.00
CA LYS A 15 -8.64 -3.85 -17.50
C LYS A 15 -7.40 -4.50 -16.91
N LYS A 16 -6.30 -3.75 -16.82
CA LYS A 16 -5.06 -4.25 -16.21
C LYS A 16 -5.28 -4.58 -14.73
N ARG A 17 -6.07 -3.77 -14.03
CA ARG A 17 -6.47 -4.04 -12.64
C ARG A 17 -7.40 -5.26 -12.55
N ALA A 18 -8.34 -5.41 -13.48
CA ALA A 18 -9.25 -6.55 -13.55
C ALA A 18 -8.51 -7.89 -13.68
N ALA A 19 -7.43 -7.94 -14.46
CA ALA A 19 -6.60 -9.13 -14.56
C ALA A 19 -5.96 -9.53 -13.21
N ARG A 20 -5.51 -8.54 -12.42
CA ARG A 20 -4.98 -8.79 -11.06
C ARG A 20 -6.09 -9.15 -10.08
N PHE A 21 -7.24 -8.51 -10.22
CA PHE A 21 -8.44 -8.82 -9.44
C PHE A 21 -8.86 -10.28 -9.63
N GLN A 22 -8.86 -10.80 -10.86
CA GLN A 22 -9.17 -12.20 -11.15
C GLN A 22 -8.20 -13.16 -10.43
N ASP A 23 -6.89 -12.87 -10.45
CA ASP A 23 -5.90 -13.64 -9.69
C ASP A 23 -6.16 -13.59 -8.17
N HIS A 24 -6.60 -12.45 -7.63
CA HIS A 24 -7.04 -12.37 -6.24
C HIS A 24 -8.28 -13.21 -5.95
N VAL A 25 -9.27 -13.22 -6.84
CA VAL A 25 -10.48 -14.06 -6.72
C VAL A 25 -10.10 -15.54 -6.66
N ASP A 26 -9.20 -15.99 -7.53
CA ASP A 26 -8.74 -17.38 -7.55
C ASP A 26 -7.97 -17.73 -6.27
N LYS A 27 -7.14 -16.80 -5.78
CA LYS A 27 -6.45 -16.95 -4.48
C LYS A 27 -7.43 -17.04 -3.33
N VAL A 28 -8.51 -16.25 -3.30
CA VAL A 28 -9.53 -16.36 -2.26
C VAL A 28 -10.13 -17.77 -2.24
N ARG A 29 -10.44 -18.32 -3.43
CA ARG A 29 -10.98 -19.68 -3.54
C ARG A 29 -10.05 -20.72 -2.93
N GLN A 30 -8.75 -20.64 -3.21
CA GLN A 30 -7.75 -21.53 -2.59
C GLN A 30 -7.60 -21.28 -1.08
N GLN A 31 -7.71 -20.02 -0.64
CA GLN A 31 -7.64 -19.66 0.78
C GLN A 31 -8.84 -20.16 1.56
N ARG A 32 -10.01 -20.33 0.95
CA ARG A 32 -11.22 -20.84 1.62
C ARG A 32 -11.04 -22.25 2.16
N GLU A 33 -10.42 -23.14 1.38
CA GLU A 33 -10.12 -24.51 1.81
C GLU A 33 -9.15 -24.50 2.99
N LYS A 34 -8.01 -23.78 2.83
CA LYS A 34 -7.00 -23.63 3.89
C LYS A 34 -7.53 -22.99 5.15
N ALA A 35 -8.40 -22.01 5.02
CA ALA A 35 -9.04 -21.34 6.14
C ALA A 35 -9.99 -22.28 6.89
N THR A 36 -10.70 -23.16 6.18
CA THR A 36 -11.58 -24.16 6.80
C THR A 36 -10.76 -25.14 7.65
N GLU A 37 -9.64 -25.63 7.13
CA GLU A 37 -8.68 -26.47 7.89
C GLU A 37 -8.07 -25.70 9.08
N LEU A 38 -7.74 -24.42 8.88
CA LEU A 38 -7.17 -23.58 9.93
C LEU A 38 -8.15 -23.40 11.10
N LEU A 39 -9.42 -23.18 10.81
CA LEU A 39 -10.47 -22.98 11.81
C LEU A 39 -10.89 -24.29 12.49
N GLN A 40 -10.59 -25.44 11.89
CA GLN A 40 -10.88 -26.75 12.49
C GLN A 40 -10.09 -26.93 13.80
N GLY A 41 -10.80 -27.36 14.85
CA GLY A 41 -10.22 -27.61 16.16
C GLY A 41 -9.81 -26.36 16.94
N PHE A 42 -10.28 -25.16 16.53
CA PHE A 42 -9.95 -23.93 17.23
C PHE A 42 -10.50 -23.88 18.66
N ASP A 43 -11.65 -24.50 18.93
CA ASP A 43 -12.18 -24.61 20.30
C ASP A 43 -11.21 -25.39 21.22
N THR A 44 -10.57 -26.43 20.70
CA THR A 44 -9.53 -27.17 21.44
C THR A 44 -8.33 -26.29 21.75
N VAL A 45 -7.91 -25.43 20.82
CA VAL A 45 -6.84 -24.45 21.05
C VAL A 45 -7.23 -23.47 22.14
N ILE A 46 -8.47 -22.97 22.12
CA ILE A 46 -8.96 -22.03 23.13
C ILE A 46 -8.93 -22.66 24.53
N GLU A 47 -9.33 -23.91 24.66
CA GLU A 47 -9.21 -24.65 25.93
C GLU A 47 -7.75 -24.83 26.36
N GLN A 48 -6.84 -25.14 25.43
CA GLN A 48 -5.40 -25.18 25.73
C GLN A 48 -4.86 -23.82 26.22
N LEU A 49 -5.26 -22.73 25.57
CA LEU A 49 -4.84 -21.38 25.96
C LEU A 49 -5.35 -20.99 27.35
N LYS A 50 -6.54 -21.46 27.75
CA LYS A 50 -7.08 -21.25 29.10
C LYS A 50 -6.31 -22.03 30.17
N GLN A 51 -5.80 -23.22 29.83
CA GLN A 51 -5.03 -24.07 30.74
C GLN A 51 -3.58 -23.60 30.92
N ILE A 52 -2.97 -23.02 29.87
CA ILE A 52 -1.60 -22.51 29.95
C ILE A 52 -1.56 -21.29 30.87
N ARG A 53 -0.85 -21.41 32.00
CA ARG A 53 -0.61 -20.31 32.93
C ARG A 53 0.65 -19.55 32.54
N ILE A 54 0.58 -18.23 32.65
CA ILE A 54 1.71 -17.31 32.54
C ILE A 54 2.06 -16.87 33.95
N PRO A 55 3.28 -17.16 34.43
CA PRO A 55 3.70 -16.74 35.76
C PRO A 55 3.67 -15.22 35.90
N GLY A 56 3.09 -14.72 37.00
CA GLY A 56 3.10 -13.31 37.38
C GLY A 56 4.47 -12.63 37.27
N PRO A 57 5.57 -13.27 37.72
CA PRO A 57 6.92 -12.74 37.56
C PRO A 57 7.32 -12.49 36.10
N LEU A 58 6.89 -13.34 35.17
CA LEU A 58 7.16 -13.17 33.73
C LEU A 58 6.37 -11.99 33.15
N LEU A 59 5.12 -11.82 33.58
CA LEU A 59 4.28 -10.68 33.19
C LEU A 59 4.87 -9.35 33.70
N ALA A 60 5.26 -9.30 34.96
CA ALA A 60 5.94 -8.15 35.56
C ALA A 60 7.28 -7.84 34.86
N TYR A 61 8.01 -8.87 34.46
CA TYR A 61 9.27 -8.71 33.72
C TYR A 61 9.04 -8.07 32.34
N SER A 62 7.99 -8.47 31.63
CA SER A 62 7.67 -7.98 30.29
C SER A 62 7.24 -6.51 30.22
N ARG A 63 6.67 -5.96 31.30
CA ARG A 63 6.08 -4.60 31.34
C ARG A 63 7.00 -3.51 31.92
N GLY A 64 8.25 -3.85 32.26
CA GLY A 64 9.19 -2.92 32.90
C GLY A 64 8.99 -2.82 34.42
N GLN A 65 10.01 -2.30 35.12
CA GLN A 65 10.20 -2.38 36.57
C GLN A 65 9.09 -1.81 37.48
N SER A 66 8.08 -1.14 36.93
CA SER A 66 7.15 -0.29 37.67
C SER A 66 6.06 -1.00 38.46
N ASP A 67 5.87 -2.33 38.35
CA ASP A 67 4.84 -3.01 39.18
C ASP A 67 5.10 -4.51 39.43
N ARG A 68 6.26 -4.83 40.01
CA ARG A 68 6.72 -6.23 40.22
C ARG A 68 5.91 -7.05 41.24
N ALA A 69 4.96 -6.44 41.96
CA ALA A 69 4.30 -7.06 43.10
C ALA A 69 2.78 -7.31 42.92
N SER A 70 2.15 -6.86 41.82
CA SER A 70 0.69 -6.90 41.66
C SER A 70 0.18 -7.92 40.63
N HIS A 71 1.07 -8.56 39.86
CA HIS A 71 0.65 -9.46 38.78
C HIS A 71 0.45 -10.89 39.29
N SER A 72 -0.82 -11.28 39.41
CA SER A 72 -1.23 -12.67 39.59
C SER A 72 -1.05 -13.47 38.30
N ASP A 73 -0.95 -14.79 38.44
CA ASP A 73 -0.87 -15.69 37.30
C ASP A 73 -2.12 -15.56 36.42
N LEU A 74 -1.88 -15.36 35.12
CA LEU A 74 -2.91 -15.18 34.11
C LEU A 74 -2.84 -16.32 33.11
N SER A 75 -3.98 -16.76 32.57
CA SER A 75 -3.93 -17.71 31.45
C SER A 75 -3.41 -17.02 30.19
N LEU A 76 -2.78 -17.79 29.30
CA LEU A 76 -2.36 -17.29 27.99
C LEU A 76 -3.57 -16.78 27.19
N TYR A 77 -4.73 -17.43 27.33
CA TYR A 77 -6.00 -16.92 26.80
C TYR A 77 -6.30 -15.49 27.29
N ALA A 78 -6.32 -15.27 28.60
CA ALA A 78 -6.70 -13.97 29.15
C ALA A 78 -5.65 -12.88 28.83
N TRP A 79 -4.38 -13.24 28.70
CA TRP A 79 -3.35 -12.31 28.22
C TRP A 79 -3.56 -11.89 26.76
N ILE A 80 -3.88 -12.85 25.87
CA ILE A 80 -4.20 -12.54 24.46
C ILE A 80 -5.49 -11.71 24.39
N SER A 81 -6.55 -12.12 25.08
CA SER A 81 -7.84 -11.41 25.08
C SER A 81 -7.76 -10.00 25.65
N ALA A 82 -6.82 -9.70 26.55
CA ALA A 82 -6.61 -8.34 27.04
C ALA A 82 -6.16 -7.35 25.96
N SER A 83 -5.68 -7.84 24.80
CA SER A 83 -5.28 -7.00 23.66
C SER A 83 -6.46 -6.42 22.90
N ASP A 84 -7.64 -7.07 22.94
CA ASP A 84 -8.89 -6.56 22.39
C ASP A 84 -10.05 -6.88 23.35
N PRO A 85 -10.34 -5.97 24.31
CA PRO A 85 -11.41 -6.19 25.28
C PRO A 85 -12.81 -6.20 24.68
N GLN A 86 -12.99 -5.69 23.45
CA GLN A 86 -14.30 -5.55 22.83
C GLN A 86 -14.69 -6.77 22.00
N HIS A 87 -13.72 -7.56 21.53
CA HIS A 87 -13.96 -8.73 20.70
C HIS A 87 -13.26 -9.96 21.28
N SER A 88 -14.03 -11.01 21.53
CA SER A 88 -13.47 -12.28 21.97
C SER A 88 -12.75 -13.01 20.82
N LEU A 89 -11.91 -13.98 21.17
CA LEU A 89 -11.26 -14.84 20.18
C LEU A 89 -12.28 -15.71 19.41
N GLN A 90 -13.41 -16.03 20.04
CA GLN A 90 -14.54 -16.70 19.38
C GLN A 90 -15.21 -15.78 18.36
N ASP A 91 -15.41 -14.50 18.70
CA ASP A 91 -15.98 -13.51 17.76
C ASP A 91 -15.08 -13.35 16.53
N LEU A 92 -13.75 -13.33 16.72
CA LEU A 92 -12.81 -13.31 15.60
C LEU A 92 -13.01 -14.50 14.66
N VAL A 93 -13.14 -15.72 15.21
CA VAL A 93 -13.35 -16.93 14.41
C VAL A 93 -14.69 -16.91 13.70
N GLU A 94 -15.75 -16.49 14.38
CA GLU A 94 -17.09 -16.43 13.79
C GLU A 94 -17.14 -15.38 12.68
N GLN A 95 -16.55 -14.21 12.89
CA GLN A 95 -16.41 -13.18 11.85
C GLN A 95 -15.61 -13.69 10.65
N VAL A 96 -14.55 -14.47 10.87
CA VAL A 96 -13.77 -15.06 9.76
C VAL A 96 -14.60 -16.10 9.01
N LYS A 97 -15.35 -16.97 9.70
CA LYS A 97 -16.26 -17.95 9.07
C LYS A 97 -17.34 -17.26 8.24
N GLU A 98 -17.98 -16.26 8.83
CA GLU A 98 -19.00 -15.46 8.17
C GLU A 98 -18.40 -14.76 6.95
N GLN A 99 -17.26 -14.08 7.11
CA GLN A 99 -16.59 -13.40 6.00
C GLN A 99 -16.20 -14.36 4.87
N ILE A 100 -15.70 -15.56 5.16
CA ILE A 100 -15.36 -16.57 4.14
C ILE A 100 -16.61 -17.08 3.42
N THR A 101 -17.70 -17.27 4.15
CA THR A 101 -18.98 -17.75 3.59
C THR A 101 -19.61 -16.68 2.71
N ASN A 102 -19.59 -15.43 3.19
CA ASN A 102 -20.11 -14.26 2.51
C ASN A 102 -19.17 -13.72 1.44
N PHE A 103 -17.91 -14.19 1.39
CA PHE A 103 -17.00 -13.92 0.29
C PHE A 103 -17.48 -14.65 -0.96
N GLY A 104 -18.53 -14.09 -1.56
CA GLY A 104 -19.26 -14.70 -2.63
C GLY A 104 -18.48 -14.64 -3.93
N GLN A 105 -18.56 -15.73 -4.70
CA GLN A 105 -18.30 -15.67 -6.14
C GLN A 105 -19.24 -14.66 -6.83
N SER A 106 -20.43 -14.41 -6.25
CA SER A 106 -21.39 -13.44 -6.79
C SER A 106 -20.85 -12.01 -6.81
N ASP A 107 -20.21 -11.54 -5.72
CA ASP A 107 -19.59 -10.21 -5.67
C ASP A 107 -18.51 -10.07 -6.75
N ALA A 108 -17.62 -11.06 -6.83
CA ALA A 108 -16.56 -11.09 -7.83
C ALA A 108 -17.09 -11.13 -9.27
N MET A 109 -18.08 -11.98 -9.55
CA MET A 109 -18.72 -12.08 -10.87
C MET A 109 -19.45 -10.79 -11.24
N SER A 110 -20.15 -10.17 -10.29
CA SER A 110 -20.83 -8.88 -10.49
C SER A 110 -19.83 -7.79 -10.85
N THR A 111 -18.73 -7.68 -10.11
CA THR A 111 -17.66 -6.72 -10.40
C THR A 111 -17.01 -6.98 -11.76
N MET A 112 -16.75 -8.24 -12.12
CA MET A 112 -16.22 -8.59 -13.45
C MET A 112 -17.18 -8.20 -14.56
N HIS A 113 -18.48 -8.48 -14.38
CA HIS A 113 -19.51 -8.07 -15.33
C HIS A 113 -19.60 -6.55 -15.47
N SER A 114 -19.52 -5.80 -14.37
CA SER A 114 -19.45 -4.33 -14.38
C SER A 114 -18.26 -3.82 -15.20
N ILE A 115 -17.08 -4.43 -15.05
CA ILE A 115 -15.88 -4.09 -15.82
C ILE A 115 -16.07 -4.39 -17.31
N GLU A 116 -16.57 -5.58 -17.66
CA GLU A 116 -16.86 -5.95 -19.05
C GLU A 116 -17.81 -4.96 -19.72
N LYS A 117 -18.85 -4.56 -19.00
CA LYS A 117 -19.85 -3.59 -19.47
C LYS A 117 -19.26 -2.20 -19.72
N VAL A 118 -18.31 -1.76 -18.89
CA VAL A 118 -17.55 -0.51 -19.12
C VAL A 118 -16.74 -0.62 -20.40
N VAL A 119 -16.08 -1.75 -20.61
CA VAL A 119 -15.26 -2.01 -21.80
C VAL A 119 -16.13 -2.01 -23.06
N GLU A 120 -17.27 -2.70 -23.05
CA GLU A 120 -18.20 -2.73 -24.17
C GLU A 120 -18.72 -1.33 -24.53
N LEU A 121 -19.20 -0.58 -23.52
CA LEU A 121 -19.68 0.78 -23.74
C LEU A 121 -18.61 1.73 -24.27
N SER A 122 -17.36 1.58 -23.82
CA SER A 122 -16.25 2.39 -24.32
C SER A 122 -15.95 2.13 -25.79
N LYS A 123 -16.30 0.94 -26.30
CA LYS A 123 -16.04 0.49 -27.67
C LYS A 123 -17.19 0.78 -28.64
N ASP A 124 -18.34 1.27 -28.18
CA ASP A 124 -19.50 1.51 -29.03
C ASP A 124 -19.19 2.53 -30.14
N VAL A 125 -19.00 2.03 -31.37
CA VAL A 125 -18.64 2.81 -32.56
C VAL A 125 -19.72 3.85 -32.88
N ASN A 126 -20.99 3.54 -32.63
CA ASN A 126 -22.10 4.47 -32.88
C ASN A 126 -22.08 5.70 -31.95
N SER A 127 -21.33 5.60 -30.86
CA SER A 127 -21.14 6.68 -29.89
C SER A 127 -19.78 7.38 -30.06
N ARG A 128 -18.78 6.70 -30.63
CA ARG A 128 -17.46 7.26 -30.94
C ARG A 128 -17.46 8.19 -32.15
N GLU A 129 -18.24 7.85 -33.18
CA GLU A 129 -18.31 8.64 -34.40
C GLU A 129 -19.59 9.50 -34.44
N ILE A 130 -19.41 10.81 -34.61
CA ILE A 130 -20.54 11.72 -34.88
C ILE A 130 -20.77 11.71 -36.38
N LYS A 131 -21.69 10.85 -36.84
CA LYS A 131 -22.04 10.74 -38.27
C LYS A 131 -22.38 12.12 -38.86
N GLY A 132 -21.69 12.46 -39.95
CA GLY A 132 -21.89 13.72 -40.66
C GLY A 132 -21.33 14.96 -39.96
N ILE A 133 -20.54 14.84 -38.88
CA ILE A 133 -19.91 16.02 -38.24
C ILE A 133 -18.97 16.76 -39.19
N ASN A 134 -18.17 16.03 -39.97
CA ASN A 134 -17.26 16.61 -40.94
C ASN A 134 -18.02 17.42 -41.98
N LYS A 135 -19.12 16.87 -42.53
CA LYS A 135 -19.99 17.58 -43.47
C LYS A 135 -20.52 18.88 -42.85
N ARG A 136 -21.07 18.82 -41.63
CA ARG A 136 -21.60 20.01 -40.94
C ARG A 136 -20.51 21.06 -40.66
N LEU A 137 -19.29 20.64 -40.32
CA LEU A 137 -18.16 21.54 -40.13
C LEU A 137 -17.71 22.18 -41.45
N THR A 138 -17.70 21.42 -42.54
CA THR A 138 -17.46 21.95 -43.90
C THR A 138 -18.53 22.95 -44.31
N ASP A 139 -19.80 22.68 -44.01
CA ASP A 139 -20.89 23.62 -44.30
C ASP A 139 -20.75 24.93 -43.49
N LEU A 140 -20.31 24.84 -42.23
CA LEU A 140 -19.99 26.02 -41.41
C LEU A 140 -18.81 26.81 -41.97
N ASP A 141 -17.73 26.15 -42.39
CA ASP A 141 -16.57 26.78 -43.03
C ASP A 141 -16.98 27.47 -44.34
N HIS A 142 -17.86 26.83 -45.13
CA HIS A 142 -18.40 27.42 -46.35
C HIS A 142 -19.20 28.70 -46.07
N HIS A 143 -20.06 28.70 -45.06
CA HIS A 143 -20.77 29.92 -44.64
C HIS A 143 -19.81 31.03 -44.20
N LEU A 144 -18.75 30.69 -43.45
CA LEU A 144 -17.75 31.66 -43.00
C LEU A 144 -17.03 32.31 -44.18
N ARG A 145 -16.50 31.51 -45.11
CA ARG A 145 -15.82 32.02 -46.32
C ARG A 145 -16.73 32.92 -47.15
N ARG A 146 -18.00 32.52 -47.33
CA ARG A 146 -18.97 33.36 -48.03
C ARG A 146 -19.24 34.67 -47.30
N ALA A 147 -19.32 34.66 -45.98
CA ALA A 147 -19.47 35.90 -45.22
C ALA A 147 -18.25 36.83 -45.43
N GLU A 148 -17.03 36.28 -45.44
CA GLU A 148 -15.79 37.04 -45.71
C GLU A 148 -15.74 37.62 -47.12
N GLU A 149 -16.17 36.87 -48.14
CA GLU A 149 -16.27 37.36 -49.52
C GLU A 149 -17.21 38.56 -49.63
N ARG A 150 -18.35 38.49 -48.93
CA ARG A 150 -19.38 39.54 -48.92
C ARG A 150 -18.90 40.77 -48.15
N ASP A 151 -18.23 40.57 -47.02
CA ASP A 151 -17.58 41.65 -46.27
C ASP A 151 -16.54 42.39 -47.12
N LYS A 152 -15.69 41.66 -47.87
CA LYS A 152 -14.76 42.25 -48.83
C LYS A 152 -15.47 43.06 -49.93
N ALA A 153 -16.57 42.56 -50.47
CA ALA A 153 -17.35 43.28 -51.48
C ALA A 153 -17.97 44.58 -50.92
N ILE A 154 -18.55 44.53 -49.71
CA ILE A 154 -19.07 45.70 -49.00
C ILE A 154 -17.96 46.73 -48.79
N ASN A 155 -16.80 46.30 -48.31
CA ASN A 155 -15.65 47.18 -48.09
C ASN A 155 -15.13 47.79 -49.39
N ALA A 156 -15.11 47.03 -50.49
CA ALA A 156 -14.71 47.54 -51.81
C ALA A 156 -15.69 48.61 -52.34
N HIS A 157 -17.00 48.40 -52.24
CA HIS A 157 -17.99 49.40 -52.63
C HIS A 157 -17.93 50.65 -51.73
N THR A 158 -17.76 50.45 -50.42
CA THR A 158 -17.65 51.54 -49.45
C THR A 158 -16.41 52.40 -49.72
N SER A 159 -15.27 51.76 -50.01
CA SER A 159 -14.01 52.48 -50.31
C SER A 159 -14.16 53.38 -51.54
N LYS A 160 -14.82 52.91 -52.61
CA LYS A 160 -15.10 53.72 -53.80
C LYS A 160 -15.93 54.98 -53.51
N ILE A 161 -16.89 54.89 -52.58
CA ILE A 161 -17.68 56.05 -52.15
C ILE A 161 -16.79 57.02 -51.35
N VAL A 162 -15.96 56.50 -50.43
CA VAL A 162 -15.09 57.31 -49.56
C VAL A 162 -13.93 57.97 -50.32
N GLU A 163 -13.39 57.32 -51.35
CA GLU A 163 -12.30 57.83 -52.21
C GLU A 163 -12.75 58.92 -53.19
N THR A 164 -14.04 59.27 -53.19
CA THR A 164 -14.58 60.33 -54.05
C THR A 164 -13.96 61.70 -53.70
N PRO A 165 -13.42 62.45 -54.68
CA PRO A 165 -12.73 63.72 -54.42
C PRO A 165 -13.65 64.81 -53.87
N SER A 166 -13.08 65.73 -53.07
CA SER A 166 -13.83 66.80 -52.39
C SER A 166 -14.30 67.96 -53.29
N HIS A 167 -13.79 68.04 -54.53
CA HIS A 167 -14.15 69.07 -55.51
C HIS A 167 -14.57 68.41 -56.82
N ILE A 168 -15.80 68.70 -57.26
CA ILE A 168 -16.43 68.06 -58.42
C ILE A 168 -17.14 69.14 -59.24
N ASP A 169 -16.92 69.14 -60.55
CA ASP A 169 -17.57 70.05 -61.48
C ASP A 169 -19.09 69.80 -61.53
N GLN A 170 -19.88 70.85 -61.63
CA GLN A 170 -21.35 70.77 -61.57
C GLN A 170 -21.97 69.86 -62.64
N SER A 171 -21.29 69.69 -63.78
CA SER A 171 -21.70 68.78 -64.86
C SER A 171 -21.45 67.29 -64.57
N ALA A 172 -20.55 66.94 -63.64
CA ALA A 172 -20.23 65.57 -63.24
C ALA A 172 -20.98 65.11 -61.98
N LEU A 173 -21.64 66.04 -61.29
CA LEU A 173 -22.33 65.79 -60.02
C LEU A 173 -23.51 64.81 -60.17
N GLU A 174 -24.30 64.93 -61.23
CA GLU A 174 -25.45 64.04 -61.46
C GLU A 174 -25.02 62.58 -61.71
N GLU A 175 -23.95 62.40 -62.48
CA GLU A 175 -23.36 61.09 -62.77
C GLU A 175 -22.80 60.44 -61.49
N LEU A 176 -22.08 61.21 -60.68
CA LEU A 176 -21.56 60.75 -59.39
C LEU A 176 -22.69 60.35 -58.42
N ILE A 177 -23.74 61.15 -58.30
CA ILE A 177 -24.89 60.82 -57.43
C ILE A 177 -25.55 59.53 -57.90
N SER A 178 -25.65 59.32 -59.22
CA SER A 178 -26.16 58.07 -59.80
C SER A 178 -25.25 56.89 -59.45
N GLU A 179 -23.93 57.04 -59.57
CA GLU A 179 -22.96 56.00 -59.21
C GLU A 179 -22.99 55.67 -57.71
N HIS A 180 -23.02 56.67 -56.84
CA HIS A 180 -23.13 56.47 -55.38
C HIS A 180 -24.44 55.77 -55.01
N ARG A 181 -25.57 56.15 -55.62
CA ARG A 181 -26.85 55.46 -55.42
C ARG A 181 -26.77 54.00 -55.85
N TYR A 182 -26.11 53.73 -56.97
CA TYR A 182 -25.87 52.38 -57.44
C TYR A 182 -24.98 51.59 -56.46
N LEU A 183 -23.84 52.13 -56.02
CA LEU A 183 -22.96 51.48 -55.04
C LEU A 183 -23.66 51.22 -53.70
N MET A 184 -24.47 52.15 -53.21
CA MET A 184 -25.29 51.96 -52.00
C MET A 184 -26.33 50.84 -52.19
N SER A 185 -26.90 50.71 -53.38
CA SER A 185 -27.82 49.60 -53.69
C SER A 185 -27.10 48.24 -53.67
N GLN A 186 -25.85 48.19 -54.15
CA GLN A 186 -25.01 46.99 -54.09
C GLN A 186 -24.62 46.66 -52.65
N ILE A 187 -24.17 47.64 -51.86
CA ILE A 187 -23.86 47.46 -50.43
C ILE A 187 -25.09 46.92 -49.69
N TYR A 188 -26.28 47.47 -49.94
CA TYR A 188 -27.51 46.98 -49.33
C TYR A 188 -27.84 45.53 -49.72
N ALA A 189 -27.65 45.16 -50.99
CA ALA A 189 -27.84 43.78 -51.45
C ALA A 189 -26.85 42.81 -50.77
N GLU A 190 -25.58 43.20 -50.68
CA GLU A 190 -24.54 42.42 -50.02
C GLU A 190 -24.80 42.26 -48.51
N LEU A 191 -25.22 43.32 -47.81
CA LEU A 191 -25.60 43.28 -46.39
C LEU A 191 -26.81 42.38 -46.16
N ARG A 192 -27.79 42.38 -47.07
CA ARG A 192 -28.98 41.51 -46.99
C ARG A 192 -28.58 40.04 -47.11
N GLU A 193 -27.71 39.70 -48.05
CA GLU A 193 -27.21 38.33 -48.21
C GLU A 193 -26.31 37.91 -47.04
N LEU A 194 -25.44 38.80 -46.55
CA LEU A 194 -24.61 38.57 -45.37
C LEU A 194 -25.48 38.22 -44.16
N ARG A 195 -26.57 38.95 -43.93
CA ARG A 195 -27.53 38.65 -42.85
C ARG A 195 -28.13 37.24 -42.99
N VAL A 196 -28.47 36.82 -44.21
CA VAL A 196 -28.99 35.46 -44.46
C VAL A 196 -27.93 34.41 -44.14
N ILE A 197 -26.68 34.62 -44.56
CA ILE A 197 -25.55 33.73 -44.28
C ILE A 197 -25.31 33.63 -42.77
N CYS A 198 -25.28 34.75 -42.05
CA CYS A 198 -25.09 34.77 -40.60
C CYS A 198 -26.19 34.01 -39.85
N ASN A 199 -27.45 34.16 -40.26
CA ASN A 199 -28.57 33.42 -39.66
C ASN A 199 -28.43 31.90 -39.87
N ARG A 200 -28.06 31.48 -41.09
CA ARG A 200 -27.83 30.06 -41.41
C ARG A 200 -26.64 29.50 -40.64
N PHE A 201 -25.53 30.24 -40.59
CA PHE A 201 -24.36 29.89 -39.81
C PHE A 201 -24.71 29.70 -38.32
N TYR A 202 -25.46 30.63 -37.74
CA TYR A 202 -25.89 30.53 -36.34
C TYR A 202 -26.73 29.27 -36.10
N ALA A 203 -27.72 29.00 -36.95
CA ALA A 203 -28.56 27.81 -36.84
C ALA A 203 -27.74 26.51 -36.91
N SER A 204 -26.84 26.39 -37.91
CA SER A 204 -25.95 25.23 -38.05
C SER A 204 -24.98 25.10 -36.87
N LYS A 205 -24.48 26.21 -36.32
CA LYS A 205 -23.60 26.21 -35.15
C LYS A 205 -24.33 25.69 -33.91
N VAL A 206 -25.56 26.14 -33.68
CA VAL A 206 -26.40 25.66 -32.56
C VAL A 206 -26.67 24.17 -32.68
N GLU A 207 -27.01 23.68 -33.88
CA GLU A 207 -27.22 22.24 -34.12
C GLU A 207 -25.97 21.42 -33.80
N VAL A 208 -24.80 21.80 -34.34
CA VAL A 208 -23.53 21.11 -34.12
C VAL A 208 -23.17 21.08 -32.63
N LEU A 209 -23.29 22.22 -31.94
CA LEU A 209 -23.03 22.29 -30.50
C LEU A 209 -24.01 21.44 -29.69
N GLY A 210 -25.29 21.41 -30.08
CA GLY A 210 -26.31 20.58 -29.44
C GLY A 210 -26.02 19.08 -29.55
N ILE A 211 -25.59 18.63 -30.74
CA ILE A 211 -25.17 17.24 -30.98
C ILE A 211 -23.94 16.89 -30.13
N LEU A 212 -22.91 17.75 -30.15
CA LEU A 212 -21.70 17.56 -29.37
C LEU A 212 -22.01 17.49 -27.87
N ARG A 213 -22.77 18.46 -27.35
CA ARG A 213 -23.16 18.51 -25.93
C ARG A 213 -23.91 17.25 -25.52
N THR A 214 -24.92 16.84 -26.31
CA THR A 214 -25.70 15.63 -26.02
C THR A 214 -24.80 14.40 -25.97
N ARG A 215 -23.86 14.26 -26.91
CA ARG A 215 -22.94 13.12 -26.95
C ARG A 215 -21.95 13.10 -25.79
N LEU A 216 -21.30 14.23 -25.50
CA LEU A 216 -20.38 14.36 -24.37
C LEU A 216 -21.10 14.04 -23.05
N ASN A 217 -22.30 14.60 -22.85
CA ASN A 217 -23.04 14.45 -21.61
C ASN A 217 -23.73 13.09 -21.46
N SER A 218 -24.17 12.47 -22.57
CA SER A 218 -24.83 11.17 -22.50
C SER A 218 -23.84 10.02 -22.51
N TRP A 219 -22.91 9.96 -23.46
CA TRP A 219 -22.06 8.78 -23.59
C TRP A 219 -20.84 8.86 -22.67
N ILE A 220 -20.07 9.95 -22.74
CA ILE A 220 -18.79 10.03 -22.01
C ILE A 220 -19.03 10.05 -20.51
N VAL A 221 -19.99 10.84 -20.02
CA VAL A 221 -20.34 10.85 -18.59
C VAL A 221 -20.82 9.47 -18.14
N ARG A 222 -21.68 8.77 -18.91
CA ARG A 222 -22.13 7.41 -18.56
C ARG A 222 -20.99 6.40 -18.52
N VAL A 223 -20.00 6.49 -19.42
CA VAL A 223 -18.83 5.60 -19.38
C VAL A 223 -17.98 5.90 -18.16
N TYR A 224 -17.71 7.18 -17.84
CA TYR A 224 -16.95 7.56 -16.65
C TYR A 224 -17.65 7.18 -15.35
N ASP A 225 -18.96 7.36 -15.27
CA ASP A 225 -19.77 6.99 -14.12
C ASP A 225 -19.68 5.48 -13.86
N ARG A 226 -19.88 4.66 -14.90
CA ARG A 226 -19.70 3.21 -14.77
C ARG A 226 -18.26 2.79 -14.49
N LEU A 227 -17.28 3.49 -15.06
CA LEU A 227 -15.87 3.25 -14.78
C LEU A 227 -15.58 3.50 -13.29
N PHE A 228 -16.09 4.60 -12.74
CA PHE A 228 -15.97 4.93 -11.33
C PHE A 228 -16.63 3.88 -10.44
N HIS A 229 -17.85 3.46 -10.77
CA HIS A 229 -18.55 2.39 -10.05
C HIS A 229 -17.77 1.07 -10.08
N ALA A 230 -17.39 0.59 -11.26
CA ALA A 230 -16.60 -0.65 -11.39
C ALA A 230 -15.25 -0.57 -10.66
N HIS A 231 -14.61 0.60 -10.68
CA HIS A 231 -13.37 0.82 -9.93
C HIS A 231 -13.57 0.74 -8.41
N ASN A 232 -14.65 1.32 -7.89
CA ASN A 232 -14.97 1.28 -6.47
C ASN A 232 -15.37 -0.13 -6.02
N GLU A 233 -16.11 -0.88 -6.83
CA GLU A 233 -16.42 -2.28 -6.56
C GLU A 233 -15.13 -3.11 -6.41
N VAL A 234 -14.17 -2.93 -7.31
CA VAL A 234 -12.84 -3.58 -7.21
C VAL A 234 -12.12 -3.17 -5.92
N LEU A 235 -12.12 -1.89 -5.56
CA LEU A 235 -11.47 -1.39 -4.34
C LEU A 235 -12.07 -2.02 -3.08
N VAL A 236 -13.40 -1.99 -2.96
CA VAL A 236 -14.13 -2.55 -1.80
C VAL A 236 -13.82 -4.04 -1.66
N PHE A 237 -13.79 -4.78 -2.77
CA PHE A 237 -13.44 -6.19 -2.73
C PHE A 237 -11.98 -6.42 -2.30
N GLU A 238 -11.03 -5.66 -2.84
CA GLU A 238 -9.61 -5.76 -2.45
C GLU A 238 -9.40 -5.45 -0.96
N GLU A 239 -10.14 -4.48 -0.42
CA GLU A 239 -10.13 -4.13 1.00
C GLU A 239 -10.70 -5.27 1.86
N LYS A 240 -11.88 -5.81 1.49
CA LYS A 240 -12.47 -7.00 2.14
C LYS A 240 -11.49 -8.18 2.14
N PHE A 241 -10.83 -8.45 1.01
CA PHE A 241 -9.86 -9.53 0.90
C PHE A 241 -8.65 -9.32 1.81
N THR A 242 -8.12 -8.10 1.83
CA THR A 242 -6.97 -7.74 2.67
C THR A 242 -7.31 -7.90 4.15
N GLY A 243 -8.50 -7.45 4.57
CA GLY A 243 -9.01 -7.63 5.93
C GLY A 243 -9.15 -9.10 6.31
N LEU A 244 -9.72 -9.93 5.42
CA LEU A 244 -9.83 -11.37 5.65
C LEU A 244 -8.45 -12.03 5.85
N LYS A 245 -7.46 -11.69 5.00
CA LYS A 245 -6.09 -12.21 5.10
C LYS A 245 -5.43 -11.86 6.43
N GLN A 246 -5.61 -10.63 6.90
CA GLN A 246 -5.08 -10.18 8.19
C GLN A 246 -5.70 -10.97 9.35
N ARG A 247 -7.03 -11.14 9.36
CA ARG A 247 -7.72 -11.92 10.40
C ARG A 247 -7.33 -13.40 10.39
N LEU A 248 -7.20 -14.01 9.20
CA LEU A 248 -6.69 -15.38 9.07
C LEU A 248 -5.27 -15.54 9.62
N ASN A 249 -4.40 -14.54 9.40
CA ASN A 249 -3.07 -14.56 9.98
C ASN A 249 -3.09 -14.46 11.52
N LEU A 250 -4.02 -13.69 12.09
CA LEU A 250 -4.23 -13.64 13.54
C LEU A 250 -4.72 -14.99 14.09
N VAL A 251 -5.73 -15.59 13.46
CA VAL A 251 -6.23 -16.93 13.82
C VAL A 251 -5.09 -17.96 13.80
N ARG A 252 -4.23 -17.92 12.77
CA ARG A 252 -3.06 -18.80 12.69
C ARG A 252 -2.09 -18.59 13.85
N GLN A 253 -1.75 -17.35 14.17
CA GLN A 253 -0.86 -17.05 15.30
C GLN A 253 -1.45 -17.53 16.63
N ILE A 254 -2.76 -17.36 16.85
CA ILE A 254 -3.45 -17.86 18.05
C ILE A 254 -3.39 -19.39 18.10
N LYS A 255 -3.60 -20.08 16.97
CA LYS A 255 -3.48 -21.54 16.86
C LYS A 255 -2.07 -22.05 17.18
N GLU A 256 -1.04 -21.31 16.78
CA GLU A 256 0.37 -21.64 17.03
C GLU A 256 0.84 -21.25 18.44
N ALA A 257 0.17 -20.31 19.11
CA ALA A 257 0.60 -19.72 20.37
C ALA A 257 0.88 -20.73 21.50
N PRO A 258 0.08 -21.79 21.73
CA PRO A 258 0.38 -22.78 22.77
C PRO A 258 1.76 -23.44 22.60
N MET A 259 2.05 -23.92 21.39
CA MET A 259 3.33 -24.56 21.05
C MET A 259 4.48 -23.56 21.12
N MET A 260 4.29 -22.38 20.54
CA MET A 260 5.31 -21.34 20.54
C MET A 260 5.67 -20.88 21.96
N TYR A 261 4.69 -20.75 22.85
CA TYR A 261 4.92 -20.43 24.25
C TYR A 261 5.71 -21.54 24.96
N ALA A 262 5.33 -22.81 24.79
CA ALA A 262 6.03 -23.94 25.39
C ALA A 262 7.49 -24.04 24.90
N THR A 263 7.74 -23.84 23.60
CA THR A 263 9.10 -23.80 23.04
C THR A 263 9.92 -22.64 23.61
N ALA A 264 9.33 -21.45 23.71
CA ALA A 264 10.01 -20.28 24.28
C ALA A 264 10.37 -20.49 25.75
N VAL A 265 9.45 -21.03 26.56
CA VAL A 265 9.71 -21.36 27.97
C VAL A 265 10.85 -22.36 28.10
N SER A 266 10.83 -23.44 27.31
CA SER A 266 11.89 -24.44 27.31
C SER A 266 13.26 -23.83 26.99
N GLU A 267 13.32 -22.93 26.00
CA GLU A 267 14.57 -22.30 25.60
C GLU A 267 15.08 -21.30 26.66
N VAL A 268 14.18 -20.57 27.34
CA VAL A 268 14.53 -19.71 28.47
C VAL A 268 15.16 -20.54 29.59
N VAL A 269 14.54 -21.67 29.97
CA VAL A 269 15.07 -22.56 31.02
C VAL A 269 16.43 -23.10 30.60
N ARG A 270 16.58 -23.61 29.37
CA ARG A 270 17.84 -24.13 28.85
C ARG A 270 18.98 -23.10 28.91
N ARG A 271 18.72 -21.87 28.44
CA ARG A 271 19.71 -20.78 28.46
C ARG A 271 20.08 -20.34 29.87
N ARG A 272 19.10 -20.28 30.79
CA ARG A 272 19.37 -19.97 32.21
C ARG A 272 20.24 -21.04 32.87
N THR A 273 19.98 -22.32 32.60
CA THR A 273 20.81 -23.43 33.09
C THR A 273 22.23 -23.34 32.52
N PHE A 274 22.36 -23.19 31.20
CA PHE A 274 23.67 -23.02 30.55
C PHE A 274 24.44 -21.81 31.09
N HIS A 275 23.79 -20.67 31.27
CA HIS A 275 24.44 -19.47 31.79
C HIS A 275 25.02 -19.71 33.19
N LYS A 276 24.28 -20.37 34.09
CA LYS A 276 24.77 -20.71 35.44
C LYS A 276 26.00 -21.62 35.39
N GLU A 277 25.94 -22.68 34.59
CA GLU A 277 27.06 -23.63 34.43
C GLU A 277 28.27 -22.96 33.79
N PHE A 278 28.06 -22.14 32.76
CA PHE A 278 29.12 -21.43 32.07
C PHE A 278 29.82 -20.41 32.97
N VAL A 279 29.07 -19.64 33.78
CA VAL A 279 29.65 -18.70 34.74
C VAL A 279 30.43 -19.43 35.82
N ALA A 280 29.91 -20.54 36.36
CA ALA A 280 30.63 -21.35 37.35
C ALA A 280 31.93 -21.94 36.77
N TRP A 281 31.87 -22.47 35.56
CA TRP A 281 33.04 -22.97 34.83
C TRP A 281 34.07 -21.87 34.58
N HIS A 282 33.63 -20.69 34.12
CA HIS A 282 34.53 -19.56 33.84
C HIS A 282 35.19 -19.05 35.12
N SER A 283 34.46 -18.94 36.23
CA SER A 283 35.02 -18.57 37.53
C SER A 283 36.14 -19.53 37.94
N LEU A 284 35.90 -20.85 37.86
CA LEU A 284 36.91 -21.86 38.19
C LEU A 284 38.13 -21.77 37.27
N HIS A 285 37.92 -21.47 35.98
CA HIS A 285 39.01 -21.28 35.02
C HIS A 285 39.85 -20.04 35.36
N VAL A 286 39.20 -18.91 35.66
CA VAL A 286 39.85 -17.67 36.09
C VAL A 286 40.66 -17.90 37.36
N ASP A 287 40.13 -18.59 38.36
CA ASP A 287 40.83 -18.85 39.62
C ASP A 287 42.10 -19.68 39.38
N LYS A 288 42.01 -20.74 38.55
CA LYS A 288 43.17 -21.58 38.19
C LYS A 288 44.22 -20.80 37.41
N CYS A 289 43.82 -20.01 36.43
CA CYS A 289 44.76 -19.22 35.64
C CYS A 289 45.39 -18.08 36.46
N THR A 290 44.64 -17.49 37.39
CA THR A 290 45.16 -16.49 38.33
C THR A 290 46.19 -17.10 39.26
N ALA A 291 45.89 -18.25 39.87
CA ALA A 291 46.85 -18.96 40.73
C ALA A 291 48.16 -19.31 39.99
N LEU A 292 48.06 -19.82 38.75
CA LEU A 292 49.23 -20.13 37.91
C LEU A 292 50.04 -18.87 37.57
N SER A 293 49.35 -17.78 37.20
CA SER A 293 49.99 -16.50 36.86
C SER A 293 50.70 -15.89 38.06
N ASP A 294 50.09 -15.97 39.24
CA ASP A 294 50.65 -15.42 40.48
C ASP A 294 51.86 -16.23 40.95
N GLU A 295 51.80 -17.56 40.89
CA GLU A 295 52.92 -18.45 41.20
C GLU A 295 54.13 -18.18 40.29
N GLU A 296 53.92 -18.14 38.97
CA GLU A 296 55.00 -17.85 38.01
C GLU A 296 55.55 -16.43 38.20
N SER A 297 54.68 -15.44 38.43
CA SER A 297 55.11 -14.06 38.70
C SER A 297 55.94 -13.95 39.98
N GLN A 298 55.58 -14.73 41.02
CA GLN A 298 56.34 -14.80 42.26
C GLN A 298 57.71 -15.43 42.05
N ILE A 299 57.81 -16.54 41.30
CA ILE A 299 59.08 -17.19 40.96
C ILE A 299 59.98 -16.23 40.18
N ARG A 300 59.45 -15.54 39.15
CA ARG A 300 60.18 -14.54 38.38
C ARG A 300 60.65 -13.38 39.24
N ALA A 301 59.81 -12.86 40.14
CA ALA A 301 60.17 -11.77 41.04
C ALA A 301 61.29 -12.18 42.01
N GLN A 302 61.20 -13.38 42.60
CA GLN A 302 62.25 -13.91 43.48
C GLN A 302 63.59 -14.09 42.75
N PHE A 303 63.57 -14.58 41.50
CA PHE A 303 64.77 -14.71 40.70
C PHE A 303 65.34 -13.34 40.26
N SER A 304 64.45 -12.42 39.85
CA SER A 304 64.81 -11.06 39.47
C SER A 304 65.54 -10.32 40.59
N ALA A 305 65.06 -10.46 41.83
CA ALA A 305 65.70 -9.87 43.01
C ALA A 305 67.13 -10.37 43.25
N LYS A 306 67.43 -11.64 42.94
CA LYS A 306 68.78 -12.20 43.06
C LYS A 306 69.74 -11.66 41.99
N MET A 307 69.22 -11.34 40.80
CA MET A 307 70.01 -10.94 39.63
C MET A 307 70.05 -9.42 39.41
N GLU A 308 69.29 -8.64 40.18
CA GLU A 308 69.04 -7.21 39.93
C GLU A 308 70.33 -6.38 39.77
N LYS A 309 71.35 -6.69 40.58
CA LYS A 309 72.66 -6.02 40.61
C LYS A 309 73.81 -6.87 40.06
N HIS A 310 73.51 -8.01 39.44
CA HIS A 310 74.54 -8.93 38.95
C HIS A 310 74.92 -8.61 37.50
N PHE A 311 76.22 -8.59 37.16
CA PHE A 311 76.69 -8.25 35.81
C PHE A 311 76.17 -9.21 34.71
N LEU A 312 75.91 -10.49 35.07
CA LEU A 312 75.34 -11.49 34.15
C LEU A 312 73.93 -11.12 33.67
N ARG A 313 73.23 -10.18 34.31
CA ARG A 313 71.92 -9.69 33.88
C ARG A 313 71.90 -9.26 32.42
N VAL A 314 73.00 -8.68 31.93
CA VAL A 314 73.15 -8.18 30.55
C VAL A 314 73.22 -9.33 29.51
N LEU A 315 73.51 -10.56 29.93
CA LEU A 315 73.59 -11.70 29.01
C LEU A 315 72.21 -12.27 28.64
N PHE A 316 71.18 -12.03 29.47
CA PHE A 316 69.87 -12.70 29.35
C PHE A 316 68.74 -11.69 29.10
N HIS A 317 68.71 -11.12 27.89
CA HIS A 317 67.64 -10.23 27.44
C HIS A 317 66.28 -10.95 27.47
N GLY A 318 65.24 -10.29 27.99
CA GLY A 318 63.89 -10.85 28.12
C GLY A 318 63.65 -11.76 29.33
N LEU A 319 64.70 -12.19 30.05
CA LEU A 319 64.56 -13.05 31.24
C LEU A 319 63.77 -12.38 32.38
N PHE A 320 63.67 -11.06 32.36
CA PHE A 320 63.00 -10.24 33.37
C PHE A 320 61.65 -9.68 32.87
N ASP A 321 61.14 -10.20 31.75
CA ASP A 321 59.85 -9.79 31.22
C ASP A 321 58.71 -10.27 32.12
N ALA A 322 57.70 -9.41 32.29
CA ALA A 322 56.49 -9.76 33.00
C ALA A 322 55.67 -10.79 32.21
N LEU A 323 54.98 -11.68 32.93
CA LEU A 323 54.07 -12.63 32.28
C LEU A 323 52.87 -11.88 31.68
N PRO A 324 52.57 -12.04 30.37
CA PRO A 324 51.40 -11.43 29.76
C PRO A 324 50.11 -12.09 30.25
N MET A 325 49.02 -11.33 30.28
CA MET A 325 47.69 -11.90 30.56
C MET A 325 47.27 -12.80 29.40
N PHE A 326 47.03 -14.08 29.68
CA PHE A 326 46.73 -15.10 28.66
C PHE A 326 45.29 -15.64 28.72
N TYR A 327 44.46 -15.11 29.61
CA TYR A 327 43.08 -15.57 29.85
C TYR A 327 42.12 -14.40 30.08
N VAL A 328 40.82 -14.65 29.90
CA VAL A 328 39.76 -13.64 30.05
C VAL A 328 39.30 -13.56 31.50
N LYS A 329 39.54 -12.43 32.18
CA LYS A 329 39.19 -12.24 33.60
C LYS A 329 37.70 -12.09 33.87
N SER A 330 36.96 -11.47 32.96
CA SER A 330 35.53 -11.17 33.14
C SER A 330 34.75 -11.42 31.86
N LEU A 331 33.60 -12.07 31.98
CA LEU A 331 32.70 -12.29 30.85
C LEU A 331 31.88 -11.02 30.53
N PRO A 332 31.59 -10.76 29.24
CA PRO A 332 30.54 -9.83 28.86
C PRO A 332 29.18 -10.27 29.41
N LYS A 333 28.32 -9.30 29.67
CA LYS A 333 26.95 -9.56 30.11
C LYS A 333 26.14 -10.17 28.96
N PHE A 334 25.57 -11.34 29.19
CA PHE A 334 24.63 -11.99 28.27
C PHE A 334 23.55 -12.69 29.07
N ASP A 335 22.35 -12.82 28.49
CA ASP A 335 21.21 -13.53 29.08
C ASP A 335 20.70 -12.98 30.43
N GLU A 336 21.20 -11.82 30.87
CA GLU A 336 20.73 -11.10 32.07
C GLU A 336 19.26 -10.69 31.95
N SER A 337 18.76 -10.54 30.71
CA SER A 337 17.40 -10.10 30.44
C SER A 337 16.40 -11.23 30.21
N LEU A 338 16.75 -12.48 30.50
CA LEU A 338 15.81 -13.60 30.39
C LEU A 338 14.76 -13.52 31.50
N GLY A 339 13.50 -13.75 31.13
CA GLY A 339 12.39 -13.77 32.07
C GLY A 339 12.61 -14.75 33.24
N PRO A 340 12.06 -14.46 34.42
CA PRO A 340 12.21 -15.28 35.63
C PRO A 340 11.33 -16.53 35.54
N ILE A 341 11.70 -17.47 34.67
CA ILE A 341 11.04 -18.76 34.49
C ILE A 341 11.98 -19.86 34.96
N ASP A 342 11.44 -20.81 35.72
CA ASP A 342 12.18 -21.95 36.27
C ASP A 342 11.76 -23.28 35.61
N ILE A 343 12.44 -24.35 36.05
CA ILE A 343 12.21 -25.70 35.56
C ILE A 343 10.86 -26.26 36.05
N ASP A 344 10.32 -25.76 37.15
CA ASP A 344 9.07 -26.24 37.71
C ASP A 344 7.89 -25.77 36.87
N HIS A 345 7.92 -24.52 36.38
CA HIS A 345 6.95 -24.04 35.39
C HIS A 345 6.99 -24.86 34.09
N LEU A 346 8.18 -25.27 33.64
CA LEU A 346 8.31 -26.15 32.47
C LEU A 346 7.73 -27.56 32.73
N ARG A 347 7.86 -28.08 33.96
CA ARG A 347 7.25 -29.36 34.37
C ARG A 347 5.72 -29.25 34.43
N GLU A 348 5.20 -28.18 34.99
CA GLU A 348 3.76 -27.87 35.03
C GLU A 348 3.19 -27.78 33.62
N LEU A 349 3.87 -27.06 32.71
CA LEU A 349 3.47 -27.00 31.31
C LEU A 349 3.47 -28.38 30.66
N ARG A 350 4.50 -29.22 30.89
CA ARG A 350 4.54 -30.58 30.35
C ARG A 350 3.40 -31.45 30.90
N ALA A 351 3.00 -31.27 32.15
CA ALA A 351 1.90 -32.00 32.78
C ALA A 351 0.51 -31.53 32.32
N ALA A 352 0.35 -30.22 32.10
CA ALA A 352 -0.89 -29.62 31.63
C ALA A 352 -1.12 -29.79 30.12
N SER A 353 -0.06 -30.08 29.36
CA SER A 353 -0.08 -30.06 27.90
C SER A 353 -0.30 -31.44 27.27
N PHE A 354 -1.17 -31.50 26.26
CA PHE A 354 -1.21 -32.58 25.26
C PHE A 354 -0.04 -32.55 24.26
N PHE A 355 0.91 -31.63 24.45
CA PHE A 355 2.05 -31.48 23.56
C PHE A 355 3.06 -32.59 23.82
N LYS A 356 3.38 -33.37 22.78
CA LYS A 356 4.69 -34.03 22.71
C LYS A 356 5.73 -32.93 22.54
N ILE A 357 6.06 -32.25 23.65
CA ILE A 357 7.17 -31.33 23.72
C ILE A 357 8.42 -32.20 23.55
N TYR A 358 8.85 -32.35 22.29
CA TYR A 358 10.16 -32.89 21.94
C TYR A 358 11.20 -31.84 22.33
N VAL A 359 11.47 -31.75 23.62
CA VAL A 359 12.56 -30.94 24.12
C VAL A 359 13.75 -31.84 24.32
N PHE A 360 14.75 -31.57 23.49
CA PHE A 360 16.16 -31.81 23.70
C PHE A 360 16.59 -31.12 25.00
N LEU A 361 16.36 -31.79 26.13
CA LEU A 361 17.12 -31.59 27.36
C LEU A 361 17.56 -32.99 27.80
N PRO A 362 18.86 -33.25 27.97
CA PRO A 362 19.37 -34.54 28.45
C PRO A 362 18.85 -34.89 29.84
#